data_AF-A0A5C4Y4K7-F1
#
_entry.id   AF-A0A5C4Y4K7-F1
#
_cell.length_a   1.000
_cell.length_b   1.000
_cell.length_c   1.000
_cell.angle_alpha   90.00
_cell.angle_beta   90.00
_cell.angle_gamma   90.00
#
_symmetry.space_group_name_H-M   'P 1'
#
loop_
_entity.id
_entity.type
_entity.pdbx_description
1 polymer ?
#
loop_
_entity_poly.entity_id
_entity_poly.type
_entity_poly.pdbx_seq_one_letter_code
_entity_poly.pdbx_strand_id
1 'polypeptide(L)'
;MRVTIEHHAQVTGPFFHGTRAALAVGDELVPGHRSAFRERALRHVYFTTREETAAWGAELSAALSGEQGRGHVYVVEPLGPFEDDPNVTDKKFPGNPTESYRTLHPLRVVGEVQDWVGHSPEVVQGMLDGLARLRENGLDVIED
;
A
#
# COMPACT_ATOMS: atom_id res chain seq x y z
N MET A 1 9.60 -17.80 -1.72
CA MET A 1 9.25 -18.34 -0.39
C MET A 1 8.29 -17.34 0.24
N ARG A 2 7.19 -17.79 0.85
CA ARG A 2 6.21 -16.88 1.47
C ARG A 2 6.86 -16.11 2.62
N VAL A 3 6.57 -14.83 2.73
CA VAL A 3 6.99 -13.99 3.85
C VAL A 3 5.94 -14.11 4.95
N THR A 4 6.37 -14.56 6.12
CA THR A 4 5.54 -14.68 7.33
C THR A 4 6.15 -13.88 8.46
N ILE A 5 5.37 -13.67 9.53
CA ILE A 5 5.81 -13.01 10.76
C ILE A 5 7.11 -13.59 11.33
N GLU A 6 7.36 -14.88 11.17
CA GLU A 6 8.58 -15.54 11.67
C GLU A 6 9.79 -15.38 10.75
N HIS A 7 9.57 -15.20 9.45
CA HIS A 7 10.62 -15.17 8.43
C HIS A 7 10.77 -13.82 7.73
N HIS A 8 10.11 -12.77 8.22
CA HIS A 8 10.09 -11.45 7.59
C HIS A 8 11.47 -10.81 7.42
N ALA A 9 12.38 -11.10 8.36
CA ALA A 9 13.75 -10.55 8.38
C ALA A 9 14.61 -10.94 7.16
N GLN A 10 14.18 -11.91 6.34
CA GLN A 10 14.86 -12.26 5.09
C GLN A 10 14.65 -11.22 3.99
N VAL A 11 13.61 -10.40 4.10
CA VAL A 11 13.33 -9.31 3.16
C VAL A 11 14.01 -8.06 3.68
N THR A 12 14.79 -7.43 2.80
CA THR A 12 15.48 -6.18 3.10
C THR A 12 14.91 -5.06 2.24
N GLY A 13 14.94 -3.84 2.79
CA GLY A 13 14.45 -2.66 2.11
C GLY A 13 15.35 -2.21 0.93
N PRO A 14 15.07 -1.03 0.35
CA PRO A 14 14.14 -0.02 0.88
C PRO A 14 12.69 -0.48 0.85
N PHE A 15 11.92 -0.05 1.86
CA PHE A 15 10.48 -0.25 1.90
C PHE A 15 9.77 1.07 1.61
N PHE A 16 8.63 0.98 0.95
CA PHE A 16 7.86 2.12 0.48
C PHE A 16 6.40 2.02 0.91
N HIS A 17 5.85 3.16 1.31
CA HIS A 17 4.43 3.33 1.62
C HIS A 17 3.85 4.45 0.75
N GLY A 18 2.84 4.11 -0.05
CA GLY A 18 2.08 5.07 -0.85
C GLY A 18 0.82 5.51 -0.13
N THR A 19 0.61 6.82 0.00
CA THR A 19 -0.57 7.39 0.66
C THR A 19 -0.88 8.78 0.16
N ARG A 20 -2.12 9.24 0.34
CA ARG A 20 -2.44 10.67 0.16
C ARG A 20 -1.99 11.55 1.32
N ALA A 21 -1.75 10.97 2.50
CA ALA A 21 -1.45 11.74 3.70
C ALA A 21 -0.06 12.38 3.57
N ALA A 22 0.03 13.69 3.83
CA ALA A 22 1.30 14.36 3.97
C ALA A 22 1.90 14.01 5.35
N LEU A 23 3.05 13.34 5.35
CA LEU A 23 3.79 12.89 6.52
C LEU A 23 5.18 13.52 6.55
N ALA A 24 5.73 13.69 7.74
CA ALA A 24 7.10 14.13 7.96
C ALA A 24 8.02 12.95 8.29
N VAL A 25 9.32 13.13 8.07
CA VAL A 25 10.33 12.19 8.56
C VAL A 25 10.26 12.10 10.08
N GLY A 26 10.22 10.87 10.59
CA GLY A 26 10.04 10.58 12.01
C GLY A 26 8.60 10.23 12.39
N ASP A 27 7.62 10.54 11.54
CA ASP A 27 6.23 10.13 11.79
C ASP A 27 6.09 8.61 11.79
N GLU A 28 5.17 8.10 12.62
CA GLU A 28 4.83 6.68 12.69
C GLU A 28 3.43 6.45 12.12
N LEU A 29 3.36 5.65 11.07
CA LEU A 29 2.11 5.13 10.55
C LEU A 29 1.67 3.98 11.44
N VAL A 30 0.62 4.18 12.22
CA VAL A 30 0.05 3.16 13.11
C VAL A 30 -1.19 2.52 12.48
N PRO A 31 -1.49 1.25 12.77
CA PRO A 31 -2.76 0.68 12.34
C PRO A 31 -3.97 1.37 12.99
N GLY A 32 -5.15 1.23 12.38
CA GLY A 32 -6.40 1.83 12.87
C GLY A 32 -6.83 3.11 12.15
N HIS A 33 -6.09 3.55 11.12
CA HIS A 33 -6.53 4.64 10.25
C HIS A 33 -7.59 4.17 9.23
N ARG A 34 -8.47 5.09 8.82
CA ARG A 34 -9.46 4.85 7.77
C ARG A 34 -8.78 4.50 6.45
N SER A 35 -9.23 3.42 5.81
CA SER A 35 -8.75 3.01 4.49
C SER A 35 -9.18 3.99 3.40
N ALA A 36 -8.37 4.15 2.36
CA ALA A 36 -8.84 4.74 1.11
C ALA A 36 -9.79 3.80 0.34
N PHE A 37 -9.71 2.49 0.58
CA PHE A 37 -10.49 1.47 -0.11
C PHE A 37 -11.79 1.08 0.62
N ARG A 38 -11.96 1.45 1.90
CA ARG A 38 -13.10 1.08 2.76
C ARG A 38 -13.46 2.16 3.75
N GLU A 39 -14.73 2.20 4.14
CA GLU A 39 -15.20 3.10 5.21
C GLU A 39 -14.74 2.70 6.62
N ARG A 40 -14.25 1.46 6.80
CA ARG A 40 -13.72 0.95 8.07
C ARG A 40 -12.21 1.19 8.22
N ALA A 41 -11.76 1.31 9.47
CA ALA A 41 -10.34 1.34 9.80
C ALA A 41 -9.68 -0.01 9.48
N LEU A 42 -8.46 0.04 8.92
CA LEU A 42 -7.66 -1.16 8.66
C LEU A 42 -6.85 -1.54 9.90
N ARG A 43 -6.75 -2.85 10.15
CA ARG A 43 -5.95 -3.43 11.23
C ARG A 43 -4.47 -3.47 10.90
N HIS A 44 -4.11 -3.36 9.62
CA HIS A 44 -2.73 -3.38 9.15
C HIS A 44 -2.31 -2.07 8.47
N VAL A 45 -1.00 -1.81 8.48
CA VAL A 45 -0.34 -0.86 7.59
C VAL A 45 0.30 -1.63 6.44
N TYR A 46 0.15 -1.13 5.21
CA TYR A 46 0.56 -1.81 3.98
C TYR A 46 1.75 -1.09 3.36
N PHE A 47 2.72 -1.85 2.85
CA PHE A 47 3.95 -1.32 2.27
C PHE A 47 4.56 -2.35 1.31
N THR A 48 5.60 -1.96 0.58
CA THR A 48 6.20 -2.80 -0.47
C THR A 48 7.70 -2.53 -0.61
N THR A 49 8.46 -3.44 -1.21
CA THR A 49 9.84 -3.15 -1.65
C THR A 49 9.91 -2.54 -3.05
N ARG A 50 8.77 -2.30 -3.72
CA ARG A 50 8.71 -1.71 -5.07
C ARG A 50 8.10 -0.33 -5.08
N GLU A 51 8.86 0.65 -5.54
CA GLU A 51 8.40 2.04 -5.70
C GLU A 51 7.15 2.14 -6.59
N GLU A 52 7.10 1.43 -7.73
CA GLU A 52 5.94 1.39 -8.63
C GLU A 52 4.66 0.89 -7.92
N THR A 53 4.80 -0.09 -7.03
CA THR A 53 3.66 -0.61 -6.25
C THR A 53 3.21 0.40 -5.19
N ALA A 54 4.14 1.15 -4.59
CA ALA A 54 3.79 2.25 -3.70
C ALA A 54 3.14 3.42 -4.45
N ALA A 55 3.56 3.73 -5.68
CA ALA A 55 2.94 4.75 -6.52
C ALA A 55 1.43 4.49 -6.72
N TRP A 56 1.03 3.23 -6.98
CA TRP A 56 -0.38 2.85 -7.01
C TRP A 56 -1.11 3.16 -5.70
N GLY A 57 -0.50 2.89 -4.55
CA GLY A 57 -1.06 3.23 -3.23
C GLY A 57 -1.31 4.73 -3.07
N ALA A 58 -0.34 5.55 -3.48
CA ALA A 58 -0.45 7.01 -3.45
C ALA A 58 -1.58 7.53 -4.36
N GLU A 59 -1.58 7.11 -5.62
CA GLU A 59 -2.52 7.58 -6.64
C GLU A 59 -3.95 7.14 -6.36
N LEU A 60 -4.15 5.86 -6.03
CA LEU A 60 -5.48 5.34 -5.71
C LEU A 60 -6.01 5.96 -4.40
N SER A 61 -5.13 6.16 -3.41
CA SER A 61 -5.53 6.82 -2.17
C SER A 61 -5.97 8.26 -2.41
N ALA A 62 -5.25 9.02 -3.23
CA ALA A 62 -5.61 10.39 -3.56
C ALA A 62 -6.92 10.44 -4.35
N ALA A 63 -7.03 9.66 -5.43
CA ALA A 63 -8.19 9.64 -6.30
C ALA A 63 -9.49 9.23 -5.57
N LEU A 64 -9.43 8.19 -4.73
CA LEU A 64 -10.61 7.71 -3.99
C LEU A 64 -11.06 8.68 -2.89
N SER A 65 -10.19 9.58 -2.42
CA SER A 65 -10.54 10.61 -1.44
C SER A 65 -11.15 11.87 -2.04
N GLY A 66 -11.09 12.03 -3.38
CA GLY A 66 -11.52 13.24 -4.08
C GLY A 66 -10.60 14.45 -3.88
N GLU A 67 -9.42 14.24 -3.28
CA GLU A 67 -8.41 15.29 -3.10
C GLU A 67 -7.61 15.52 -4.40
N GLN A 68 -7.08 16.73 -4.56
CA GLN A 68 -6.26 17.10 -5.70
C GLN A 68 -4.81 16.67 -5.48
N GLY A 69 -4.20 16.03 -6.49
CA GLY A 69 -2.80 15.62 -6.46
C GLY A 69 -2.63 14.11 -6.66
N ARG A 70 -1.37 13.68 -6.75
CA ARG A 70 -0.99 12.27 -7.00
C ARG A 70 -0.68 11.47 -5.73
N GLY A 71 -0.80 12.09 -4.56
CA GLY A 71 -0.36 11.52 -3.28
C GLY A 71 1.17 11.58 -3.10
N HIS A 72 1.65 10.82 -2.12
CA HIS A 72 3.02 10.79 -1.63
C HIS A 72 3.54 9.35 -1.54
N VAL A 73 4.83 9.17 -1.80
CA VAL A 73 5.53 7.90 -1.60
C VAL A 73 6.64 8.11 -0.57
N TYR A 74 6.55 7.39 0.53
CA TYR A 74 7.50 7.48 1.64
C TYR A 74 8.40 6.26 1.69
N VAL A 75 9.68 6.48 1.98
CA VAL A 75 10.58 5.42 2.44
C VAL A 75 10.29 5.18 3.92
N VAL A 76 10.07 3.93 4.29
CA VAL A 76 9.64 3.55 5.64
C VAL A 76 10.49 2.42 6.22
N GLU A 77 10.52 2.34 7.55
CA GLU A 77 11.12 1.22 8.28
C GLU A 77 10.03 0.52 9.12
N PRO A 78 9.85 -0.80 8.98
CA PRO A 78 8.94 -1.53 9.85
C PRO A 78 9.51 -1.65 11.25
N LEU A 79 8.73 -1.27 12.27
CA LEU A 79 9.12 -1.37 13.68
C LEU A 79 8.74 -2.70 14.33
N GLY A 80 8.34 -3.67 13.52
CA GLY A 80 8.01 -5.03 13.97
C GLY A 80 7.84 -5.98 12.79
N PRO A 81 7.43 -7.22 13.07
CA PRO A 81 7.24 -8.25 12.05
C PRO A 81 6.17 -7.88 11.01
N PHE A 82 6.30 -8.47 9.83
CA PHE A 82 5.36 -8.30 8.72
C PHE A 82 5.21 -9.61 7.94
N GLU A 83 4.20 -9.65 7.09
CA GLU A 83 3.91 -10.80 6.24
C GLU A 83 3.49 -10.34 4.84
N ASP A 84 3.48 -11.26 3.88
CA ASP A 84 2.93 -11.01 2.54
C ASP A 84 1.51 -10.45 2.63
N ASP A 85 1.21 -9.42 1.83
CA ASP A 85 -0.14 -8.90 1.68
C ASP A 85 -1.02 -9.93 0.94
N PRO A 86 -2.02 -10.53 1.61
CA PRO A 86 -2.89 -11.51 0.98
C PRO A 86 -3.75 -10.90 -0.13
N ASN A 87 -3.96 -9.58 -0.17
CA ASN A 87 -4.81 -8.95 -1.20
C ASN A 87 -4.20 -9.02 -2.61
N VAL A 88 -2.88 -9.23 -2.70
CA VAL A 88 -2.15 -9.25 -3.98
C VAL A 88 -1.18 -10.44 -4.11
N THR A 89 -1.06 -11.28 -3.08
CA THR A 89 -0.26 -12.52 -3.08
C THR A 89 -1.12 -13.74 -3.40
N ASP A 90 -0.67 -14.58 -4.34
CA ASP A 90 -1.38 -15.79 -4.78
C ASP A 90 -2.84 -15.51 -5.24
N LYS A 91 -3.09 -14.31 -5.76
CA LYS A 91 -4.38 -13.91 -6.34
C LYS A 91 -4.37 -14.08 -7.85
N LYS A 92 -4.04 -13.01 -8.57
CA LYS A 92 -3.99 -13.03 -10.04
C LYS A 92 -2.80 -13.81 -10.59
N PHE A 93 -1.69 -13.81 -9.84
CA PHE A 93 -0.43 -14.45 -10.19
C PHE A 93 0.10 -15.23 -8.98
N PRO A 94 0.86 -16.31 -9.21
CA PRO A 94 1.46 -17.07 -8.12
C PRO A 94 2.55 -16.27 -7.39
N GLY A 95 2.61 -16.45 -6.07
CA GLY A 95 3.53 -15.74 -5.18
C GLY A 95 3.17 -14.27 -4.96
N ASN A 96 4.16 -13.49 -4.53
CA ASN A 96 4.04 -12.06 -4.25
C ASN A 96 4.84 -11.24 -5.28
N PRO A 97 4.40 -11.15 -6.55
CA PRO A 97 5.15 -10.47 -7.60
C PRO A 97 5.17 -8.95 -7.44
N THR A 98 4.30 -8.37 -6.61
CA THR A 98 4.31 -6.94 -6.28
C THR A 98 5.19 -6.63 -5.07
N GLU A 99 5.70 -7.69 -4.40
CA GLU A 99 6.48 -7.58 -3.17
C GLU A 99 5.77 -6.70 -2.13
N SER A 100 4.46 -6.93 -1.97
CA SER A 100 3.59 -6.20 -1.04
C SER A 100 3.48 -6.92 0.28
N TYR A 101 3.51 -6.16 1.37
CA TYR A 101 3.52 -6.65 2.73
C TYR A 101 2.52 -5.88 3.58
N ARG A 102 2.16 -6.46 4.72
CA ARG A 102 1.35 -5.81 5.75
C ARG A 102 1.88 -6.09 7.14
N THR A 103 1.63 -5.18 8.07
CA THR A 103 2.05 -5.31 9.47
C THR A 103 1.00 -4.76 10.44
N LEU A 104 0.94 -5.35 11.64
CA LEU A 104 0.21 -4.83 12.80
C LEU A 104 1.04 -3.83 13.62
N HIS A 105 2.31 -3.64 13.27
CA HIS A 105 3.23 -2.74 13.97
C HIS A 105 3.38 -1.43 13.22
N PRO A 106 3.85 -0.35 13.87
CA PRO A 106 4.05 0.90 13.18
C PRO A 106 5.11 0.81 12.08
N LEU A 107 4.95 1.63 11.04
CA LEU A 107 6.02 1.95 10.10
C LEU A 107 6.54 3.36 10.42
N ARG A 108 7.85 3.53 10.52
CA ARG A 108 8.46 4.86 10.68
C ARG A 108 8.81 5.45 9.32
N VAL A 109 8.40 6.69 9.06
CA VAL A 109 8.84 7.45 7.88
C VAL A 109 10.30 7.85 8.07
N VAL A 110 11.16 7.45 7.12
CA VAL A 110 12.59 7.81 7.12
C VAL A 110 12.96 8.73 5.96
N GLY A 111 12.07 8.89 4.98
CA GLY A 111 12.24 9.81 3.86
C GLY A 111 11.00 9.88 2.98
N GLU A 112 10.96 10.88 2.10
CA GLU A 112 9.98 11.00 1.03
C GLU A 112 10.68 10.88 -0.31
N VAL A 113 10.10 10.09 -1.22
CA VAL A 113 10.57 10.01 -2.60
C VAL A 113 9.93 11.18 -3.36
N GLN A 114 10.73 12.09 -3.91
CA GLN A 114 10.18 13.26 -4.61
C GLN A 114 9.89 12.97 -6.10
N ASP A 115 10.80 12.27 -6.77
CA ASP A 115 10.79 12.09 -8.23
C ASP A 115 10.25 10.71 -8.68
N TRP A 116 9.34 10.11 -7.89
CA TRP A 116 8.72 8.83 -8.29
C TRP A 116 7.86 9.00 -9.55
N VAL A 117 7.86 7.94 -10.35
CA VAL A 117 7.14 7.90 -11.63
C VAL A 117 5.71 7.43 -11.40
N GLY A 118 4.75 8.31 -11.71
CA GLY A 118 3.33 7.98 -11.65
C GLY A 118 2.82 7.35 -12.95
N HIS A 119 1.61 6.81 -12.88
CA HIS A 119 0.91 6.26 -14.03
C HIS A 119 0.21 7.37 -14.82
N SER A 120 -0.10 7.11 -16.09
CA SER A 120 -0.90 8.06 -16.87
C SER A 120 -2.32 8.17 -16.30
N PRO A 121 -3.00 9.31 -16.44
CA PRO A 121 -4.37 9.49 -15.95
C PRO A 121 -5.33 8.41 -16.47
N GLU A 122 -5.17 7.97 -17.72
CA GLU A 122 -5.99 6.92 -18.33
C GLU A 122 -5.77 5.55 -17.67
N VAL A 123 -4.54 5.25 -17.29
CA VAL A 123 -4.19 4.00 -16.59
C VAL A 123 -4.77 4.00 -15.18
N VAL A 124 -4.66 5.11 -14.45
CA VAL A 124 -5.26 5.27 -13.13
C VAL A 124 -6.78 5.15 -13.21
N GLN A 125 -7.41 5.83 -14.18
CA GLN A 125 -8.86 5.76 -14.38
C GLN A 125 -9.31 4.33 -14.70
N GLY A 126 -8.59 3.62 -15.56
CA GLY A 126 -8.91 2.22 -15.88
C GLY A 126 -8.88 1.29 -14.66
N MET A 127 -7.96 1.53 -13.72
CA MET A 127 -7.89 0.81 -12.45
C MET A 127 -9.08 1.16 -11.55
N LEU A 128 -9.40 2.45 -11.39
CA LEU A 128 -10.55 2.92 -10.60
C LEU A 128 -11.87 2.34 -11.11
N ASP A 129 -12.08 2.32 -12.43
CA ASP A 129 -13.25 1.71 -13.06
C ASP A 129 -13.31 0.20 -12.78
N GLY A 130 -12.16 -0.48 -12.79
CA GLY A 130 -12.05 -1.89 -12.41
C GLY A 130 -12.47 -2.13 -10.96
N LEU A 131 -11.99 -1.32 -10.03
CA LEU A 131 -12.35 -1.38 -8.61
C LEU A 131 -13.85 -1.10 -8.39
N ALA A 132 -14.42 -0.13 -9.11
CA ALA A 132 -15.85 0.16 -9.06
C ALA A 132 -16.70 -1.03 -9.53
N ARG A 133 -16.34 -1.65 -10.66
CA ARG A 133 -17.02 -2.87 -11.14
C ARG A 133 -16.93 -4.02 -10.14
N LEU A 134 -15.79 -4.22 -9.47
CA LEU A 134 -15.66 -5.25 -8.43
C LEU A 134 -16.60 -4.99 -7.25
N ARG A 135 -16.71 -3.73 -6.80
CA ARG A 135 -17.66 -3.32 -5.76
C ARG A 135 -19.11 -3.56 -6.14
N GLU A 136 -19.51 -3.16 -7.34
CA GLU A 136 -20.88 -3.36 -7.84
C GLU A 136 -21.30 -4.82 -7.86
N ASN A 137 -20.34 -5.73 -8.09
CA ASN A 137 -20.57 -7.17 -8.11
C ASN A 137 -20.35 -7.85 -6.75
N GLY A 138 -20.01 -7.10 -5.68
CA GLY A 138 -19.72 -7.64 -4.35
C GLY A 138 -18.46 -8.52 -4.29
N LEU A 139 -17.54 -8.35 -5.25
CA LEU A 139 -16.30 -9.13 -5.39
C LEU A 139 -15.08 -8.41 -4.83
N ASP A 140 -15.23 -7.18 -4.33
CA ASP A 140 -14.18 -6.48 -3.63
C ASP A 140 -14.03 -7.03 -2.21
N VAL A 141 -13.42 -8.21 -2.08
CA VAL A 141 -13.04 -8.74 -0.77
C VAL A 141 -11.66 -8.21 -0.42
N ILE A 142 -11.54 -7.47 0.70
CA ILE A 142 -10.25 -7.10 1.29
C ILE A 142 -10.01 -7.98 2.51
N GLU A 143 -8.91 -8.71 2.46
CA GLU A 143 -8.35 -9.50 3.55
C GLU A 143 -7.49 -8.58 4.42
N ASP A 144 -8.07 -8.16 5.54
CA ASP A 144 -7.43 -7.36 6.60
C ASP A 144 -7.40 -8.14 7.91
#